data_AF-A0A522ZSA0-F1
#
_entry.id   AF-A0A522ZSA0-F1
#
_cell.length_a   1.000
_cell.length_b   1.000
_cell.length_c   1.000
_cell.angle_alpha   90.00
_cell.angle_beta   90.00
_cell.angle_gamma   90.00
#
_symmetry.space_group_name_H-M   'P 1'
#
loop_
_entity.id
_entity.type
_entity.pdbx_description
1 polymer ?
#
loop_
_entity_poly.entity_id
_entity_poly.type
_entity_poly.pdbx_seq_one_letter_code
_entity_poly.pdbx_strand_id
1 'polypeptide(L)'
;VMEWLFWQVGGLGPMAGQNHHFGVYAPEKLPYAINRYVNETNRLYGVLDRRLAGRAFIAGEDYSIADMAAYPWIVPWKRQQQKLEEFANLSRWFEAVHERPATVRAYAKGEPFSSRPAVTEEGKKILFGQTAQSNLPR
;
A
#
# COMPACT_ATOMS: atom_id res chain seq x y z
N VAL A 1 -1.69 -13.61 13.41
CA VAL A 1 -1.54 -13.42 11.95
C VAL A 1 -2.83 -12.91 11.31
N MET A 2 -3.94 -13.66 11.34
CA MET A 2 -5.16 -13.32 10.58
C MET A 2 -5.77 -11.95 10.88
N GLU A 3 -5.82 -11.55 12.16
CA GLU A 3 -6.26 -10.20 12.56
C GLU A 3 -5.57 -9.10 11.74
N TRP A 4 -4.25 -9.19 11.59
CA TRP A 4 -3.46 -8.19 10.88
C TRP A 4 -3.51 -8.31 9.37
N LEU A 5 -3.72 -9.52 8.85
CA LEU A 5 -4.04 -9.71 7.43
C LEU A 5 -5.37 -9.02 7.09
N PHE A 6 -6.42 -9.25 7.89
CA PHE A 6 -7.71 -8.60 7.67
C PHE A 6 -7.66 -7.08 7.91
N TRP A 7 -6.86 -6.61 8.87
CA TRP A 7 -6.59 -5.19 9.02
C TRP A 7 -5.93 -4.59 7.76
N GLN A 8 -5.00 -5.30 7.12
CA GLN A 8 -4.42 -4.85 5.86
C GLN A 8 -5.46 -4.80 4.75
N VAL A 9 -6.26 -5.86 4.59
CA VAL A 9 -7.28 -5.99 3.53
C VAL A 9 -8.41 -4.98 3.70
N GLY A 10 -8.83 -4.68 4.93
CA GLY A 10 -9.94 -3.78 5.23
C GLY A 10 -9.54 -2.33 5.54
N GLY A 11 -8.26 -2.09 5.87
CA GLY A 11 -7.77 -0.79 6.32
C GLY A 11 -6.64 -0.26 5.44
N LEU A 12 -5.41 -0.76 5.65
CA LEU A 12 -4.21 -0.24 4.98
C LEU A 12 -4.35 -0.20 3.46
N GLY A 13 -4.71 -1.32 2.84
CA GLY A 13 -4.80 -1.44 1.38
C GLY A 13 -5.83 -0.50 0.78
N PRO A 14 -7.11 -0.58 1.16
CA PRO A 14 -8.16 0.28 0.62
C PRO A 14 -7.87 1.77 0.79
N MET A 15 -7.40 2.20 1.97
CA MET A 15 -7.17 3.63 2.24
C MET A 15 -5.94 4.18 1.50
N ALA A 16 -4.85 3.40 1.43
CA ALA A 16 -3.71 3.77 0.59
C ALA A 16 -4.07 3.76 -0.91
N GLY A 17 -4.97 2.88 -1.33
CA GLY A 17 -5.55 2.88 -2.68
C GLY A 17 -6.30 4.18 -2.99
N GLN A 18 -7.12 4.67 -2.06
CA GLN A 18 -7.79 5.97 -2.21
C GLN A 18 -6.80 7.14 -2.20
N ASN A 19 -5.77 7.09 -1.36
CA ASN A 19 -4.67 8.07 -1.39
C ASN A 19 -4.03 8.14 -2.78
N HIS A 20 -3.66 6.99 -3.36
CA HIS A 20 -3.14 6.94 -4.73
C HIS A 20 -4.15 7.47 -5.75
N HIS A 21 -5.43 7.09 -5.63
CA HIS A 21 -6.46 7.54 -6.56
C HIS A 21 -6.58 9.07 -6.59
N PHE A 22 -6.88 9.70 -5.46
CA PHE A 22 -7.07 11.15 -5.42
C PHE A 22 -5.76 11.94 -5.56
N GLY A 23 -4.64 11.41 -5.05
CA GLY A 23 -3.33 12.05 -5.14
C GLY A 23 -2.72 12.01 -6.54
N VAL A 24 -2.87 10.89 -7.26
CA VAL A 24 -2.16 10.64 -8.51
C VAL A 24 -3.09 10.55 -9.71
N TYR A 25 -4.16 9.75 -9.64
CA TYR A 25 -4.92 9.33 -10.83
C TYR A 25 -6.15 10.17 -11.15
N ALA A 26 -6.80 10.76 -10.13
CA ALA A 26 -8.01 11.54 -10.32
C ALA A 26 -7.75 12.70 -11.29
N PRO A 27 -8.60 12.89 -12.32
CA PRO A 27 -8.37 13.90 -13.35
C PRO A 27 -8.49 15.32 -12.77
N GLU A 28 -9.35 15.50 -11.78
CA GLU A 28 -9.50 16.72 -11.01
C GLU A 28 -8.87 16.56 -9.63
N LYS A 29 -8.16 17.60 -9.17
CA LYS A 29 -7.60 17.62 -7.82
C LYS A 29 -8.66 18.13 -6.85
N LEU A 30 -9.04 17.27 -5.91
CA LEU A 30 -9.99 17.56 -4.84
C LEU A 30 -9.23 17.64 -3.51
N PRO A 31 -8.86 18.85 -3.04
CA PRO A 31 -8.01 19.00 -1.85
C PRO A 31 -8.56 18.29 -0.61
N TYR A 32 -9.88 18.33 -0.40
CA TYR A 32 -10.53 17.62 0.70
C TYR A 32 -10.29 16.11 0.66
N ALA A 33 -10.49 15.48 -0.51
CA ALA A 33 -10.31 14.04 -0.67
C ALA A 33 -8.84 13.64 -0.51
N ILE A 34 -7.93 14.41 -1.12
CA ILE A 34 -6.48 14.19 -0.98
C ILE A 34 -6.08 14.25 0.50
N ASN A 35 -6.43 15.35 1.20
CA ASN A 35 -6.08 15.52 2.60
C ASN A 35 -6.68 14.42 3.48
N ARG A 36 -7.94 14.02 3.23
CA ARG A 36 -8.60 12.93 3.97
C ARG A 36 -7.80 11.63 3.88
N TYR A 37 -7.40 11.20 2.67
CA TYR A 37 -6.74 9.91 2.50
C TYR A 37 -5.24 9.94 2.79
N VAL A 38 -4.56 11.09 2.63
CA VAL A 38 -3.20 11.30 3.15
C VAL A 38 -3.19 11.16 4.67
N ASN A 39 -4.12 11.82 5.37
CA ASN A 39 -4.22 11.76 6.82
C ASN A 39 -4.61 10.36 7.32
N GLU A 40 -5.54 9.67 6.64
CA GLU A 40 -5.89 8.30 7.03
C GLU A 40 -4.74 7.32 6.78
N THR A 41 -3.99 7.48 5.68
CA THR A 41 -2.77 6.69 5.45
C THR A 41 -1.74 6.92 6.56
N ASN A 42 -1.53 8.18 6.95
CA ASN A 42 -0.65 8.54 8.07
C ASN A 42 -1.09 7.89 9.39
N ARG A 43 -2.39 7.93 9.70
CA ARG A 43 -2.96 7.26 10.89
C ARG A 43 -2.71 5.75 10.88
N LEU A 44 -2.87 5.10 9.71
CA LEU A 44 -2.63 3.66 9.55
C LEU A 44 -1.15 3.30 9.68
N TYR A 45 -0.24 4.16 9.21
CA TYR A 45 1.20 4.03 9.47
C TYR A 45 1.47 4.11 10.97
N GLY A 46 0.84 5.05 11.69
CA GLY A 46 0.95 5.15 13.15
C GLY A 46 0.37 3.94 13.91
N VAL A 47 -0.69 3.30 13.39
CA VAL A 47 -1.19 2.03 13.97
C VAL A 47 -0.17 0.91 13.79
N LEU A 48 0.39 0.79 12.59
CA LEU A 48 1.37 -0.24 12.26
C LEU A 48 2.68 -0.04 13.03
N ASP A 49 3.15 1.21 13.16
CA ASP A 49 4.32 1.55 13.96
C ASP A 49 4.17 1.11 15.42
N ARG A 50 3.05 1.48 16.06
CA ARG A 50 2.77 1.03 17.45
C ARG A 50 2.67 -0.47 17.56
N ARG A 51 2.11 -1.14 16.55
CA ARG A 51 2.04 -2.61 16.53
C ARG A 51 3.44 -3.23 16.49
N LEU A 52 4.36 -2.65 15.75
CA LEU A 52 5.71 -3.14 15.57
C LEU A 52 6.64 -2.83 16.76
N ALA A 53 6.20 -2.00 17.71
CA ALA A 53 6.96 -1.73 18.93
C ALA A 53 7.26 -3.03 19.70
N GLY A 54 8.55 -3.33 19.87
CA GLY A 54 9.02 -4.55 20.54
C GLY A 54 8.74 -5.86 19.79
N ARG A 55 8.43 -5.82 18.48
CA ARG A 55 8.21 -7.02 17.64
C ARG A 55 9.10 -6.99 16.41
N ALA A 56 9.60 -8.15 15.97
CA ALA A 56 10.32 -8.25 14.70
C ALA A 56 9.39 -8.04 13.49
N PHE A 57 8.18 -8.61 13.54
CA PHE A 57 7.19 -8.61 12.46
C PHE A 57 5.78 -8.32 13.00
N ILE A 58 4.83 -8.06 12.10
CA ILE A 58 3.49 -7.58 12.45
C ILE A 58 2.77 -8.54 13.41
N ALA A 59 2.94 -9.85 13.21
CA ALA A 59 2.27 -10.87 14.02
C ALA A 59 3.07 -11.35 15.24
N GLY A 60 4.33 -10.92 15.43
CA GLY A 60 5.22 -11.43 16.48
C GLY A 60 6.69 -11.49 16.02
N GLU A 61 7.38 -12.56 16.39
CA GLU A 61 8.80 -12.76 16.06
C GLU A 61 9.03 -13.34 14.65
N ASP A 62 8.02 -14.01 14.08
CA ASP A 62 8.13 -14.66 12.78
C ASP A 62 7.47 -13.86 11.66
N TYR A 63 8.14 -13.82 10.51
CA TYR A 63 7.59 -13.24 9.28
C TYR A 63 6.38 -14.03 8.81
N SER A 64 5.29 -13.34 8.47
CA SER A 64 4.03 -13.97 8.11
C SER A 64 3.40 -13.38 6.84
N ILE A 65 2.28 -13.97 6.41
CA ILE A 65 1.48 -13.42 5.31
C ILE A 65 0.90 -12.03 5.62
N ALA A 66 0.78 -11.63 6.89
CA ALA A 66 0.37 -10.27 7.22
C ALA A 66 1.45 -9.25 6.81
N ASP A 67 2.72 -9.57 7.03
CA ASP A 67 3.86 -8.75 6.59
C ASP A 67 3.95 -8.70 5.07
N MET A 68 3.80 -9.86 4.43
CA MET A 68 3.80 -9.98 2.97
C MET A 68 2.69 -9.16 2.32
N ALA A 69 1.50 -9.13 2.93
CA ALA A 69 0.37 -8.36 2.44
C ALA A 69 0.53 -6.86 2.70
N ALA A 70 1.11 -6.45 3.83
CA ALA A 70 1.26 -5.05 4.20
C ALA A 70 2.43 -4.35 3.48
N TYR A 71 3.57 -5.04 3.35
CA TYR A 71 4.82 -4.43 2.85
C TYR A 71 4.68 -3.72 1.49
N PRO A 72 4.07 -4.33 0.45
CA PRO A 72 3.91 -3.66 -0.84
C PRO A 72 3.09 -2.37 -0.78
N TRP A 73 2.19 -2.23 0.21
CA TRP A 73 1.42 -1.01 0.42
C TRP A 73 2.20 0.10 1.13
N ILE A 74 3.31 -0.22 1.79
CA ILE A 74 4.21 0.77 2.42
C ILE A 74 5.29 1.24 1.45
N VAL A 75 5.73 0.40 0.50
CA VAL A 75 6.79 0.75 -0.47
C VAL A 75 6.58 2.12 -1.18
N PRO A 76 5.38 2.50 -1.66
CA PRO A 76 5.17 3.80 -2.29
C PRO A 76 4.92 4.94 -1.29
N TRP A 77 5.44 4.88 -0.06
CA TRP A 77 5.25 5.89 1.00
C TRP A 77 5.48 7.33 0.55
N LYS A 78 6.49 7.60 -0.30
CA LYS A 78 6.74 8.93 -0.88
C LYS A 78 5.58 9.42 -1.73
N ARG A 79 5.03 8.54 -2.59
CA ARG A 79 3.86 8.86 -3.43
C ARG A 79 2.58 9.01 -2.59
N GLN A 80 2.55 8.38 -1.42
CA GLN A 80 1.48 8.51 -0.43
C GLN A 80 1.61 9.77 0.44
N GLN A 81 2.63 10.60 0.19
CA GLN A 81 2.94 11.82 0.97
C GLN A 81 3.20 11.53 2.46
N GLN A 82 3.82 10.38 2.74
CA GLN A 82 4.25 10.00 4.08
C GLN A 82 5.75 10.24 4.25
N LYS A 83 6.22 10.13 5.50
CA LYS A 83 7.63 10.19 5.89
C LYS A 83 7.92 9.02 6.81
N LEU A 84 8.67 8.02 6.35
CA LEU A 84 8.94 6.83 7.16
C LEU A 84 9.76 7.14 8.42
N GLU A 85 10.59 8.17 8.37
CA GLU A 85 11.38 8.66 9.50
C GLU A 85 10.54 9.12 10.70
N GLU A 86 9.25 9.43 10.51
CA GLU A 86 8.33 9.77 11.60
C GLU A 86 7.80 8.51 12.34
N PHE A 87 8.09 7.31 11.82
CA PHE A 87 7.60 6.01 12.30
C PHE A 87 8.76 5.03 12.51
N ALA A 88 9.47 5.16 13.64
CA ALA A 88 10.72 4.44 13.88
C ALA A 88 10.60 2.90 13.78
N ASN A 89 9.52 2.31 14.31
CA ASN A 89 9.32 0.86 14.30
C ASN A 89 8.92 0.38 12.90
N LEU A 90 8.08 1.15 12.21
CA LEU A 90 7.69 0.88 10.82
C LEU A 90 8.88 0.97 9.88
N SER A 91 9.71 2.00 10.01
CA SER A 91 10.92 2.18 9.20
C SER A 91 11.89 1.00 9.38
N ARG A 92 12.15 0.59 10.63
CA ARG A 92 12.99 -0.59 10.92
C ARG A 92 12.41 -1.88 10.34
N TRP A 93 11.10 -2.11 10.47
CA TRP A 93 10.44 -3.27 9.85
C TRP A 93 10.49 -3.21 8.32
N PHE A 94 10.32 -2.02 7.74
CA PHE A 94 10.36 -1.82 6.29
C PHE A 94 11.70 -2.23 5.71
N GLU A 95 12.80 -1.77 6.30
CA GLU A 95 14.15 -2.17 5.89
C GLU A 95 14.39 -3.67 6.11
N ALA A 96 13.99 -4.21 7.25
CA ALA A 96 14.13 -5.64 7.53
C ALA A 96 13.39 -6.52 6.51
N VAL A 97 12.20 -6.09 6.02
CA VAL A 97 11.46 -6.82 4.96
C VAL A 97 12.08 -6.59 3.58
N HIS A 98 12.56 -5.37 3.31
CA HIS A 98 13.25 -5.00 2.06
C HIS A 98 14.51 -5.85 1.83
N GLU A 99 15.32 -6.04 2.87
CA GLU A 99 16.59 -6.79 2.81
C GLU A 99 16.41 -8.30 2.65
N ARG A 100 15.20 -8.85 2.83
CA ARG A 100 14.96 -10.29 2.69
C ARG A 100 15.30 -10.74 1.27
N PRO A 101 16.12 -11.80 1.09
CA PRO A 101 16.48 -12.27 -0.25
C PRO A 101 15.29 -12.60 -1.16
N ALA A 102 14.18 -13.07 -0.58
CA ALA A 102 12.94 -13.33 -1.33
C ALA A 102 12.26 -12.04 -1.81
N THR A 103 12.24 -10.98 -0.97
CA THR A 103 11.71 -9.67 -1.34
C THR A 103 12.53 -9.07 -2.47
N VAL A 104 13.86 -9.04 -2.34
CA VAL A 104 14.77 -8.54 -3.39
C VAL A 104 14.52 -9.26 -4.72
N ARG A 105 14.46 -10.59 -4.72
CA ARG A 105 14.17 -11.37 -5.94
C ARG A 105 12.78 -11.07 -6.52
N ALA A 106 11.77 -10.86 -5.68
CA ALA A 106 10.41 -10.55 -6.14
C ALA A 106 10.36 -9.18 -6.82
N TYR A 107 10.97 -8.16 -6.22
CA TYR A 107 11.02 -6.81 -6.79
C TYR A 107 11.88 -6.74 -8.06
N ALA A 108 13.00 -7.48 -8.12
CA ALA A 108 13.80 -7.61 -9.34
C ALA A 108 12.98 -8.18 -10.52
N LYS A 109 12.07 -9.14 -10.25
CA LYS A 109 11.15 -9.66 -11.29
C LYS A 109 10.07 -8.65 -11.71
N GLY A 110 9.70 -7.72 -10.82
CA GLY A 110 8.73 -6.66 -11.10
C GLY A 110 9.32 -5.43 -11.79
N GLU A 111 10.63 -5.23 -11.71
CA GLU A 111 11.35 -4.05 -12.23
C GLU A 111 11.06 -3.75 -13.72
N PRO A 112 11.01 -4.74 -14.64
CA PRO A 112 10.67 -4.51 -16.05
C PRO A 112 9.25 -3.94 -16.29
N PHE A 113 8.40 -3.97 -15.27
CA PHE A 113 7.02 -3.47 -15.31
C PHE A 113 6.84 -2.15 -14.56
N SER A 114 7.84 -1.72 -13.78
CA SER A 114 7.74 -0.60 -12.84
C SER A 114 7.69 0.78 -13.50
N SER A 115 8.22 0.92 -14.72
CA SER A 115 8.27 2.15 -15.51
C SER A 115 7.05 2.32 -16.43
N ARG A 116 6.16 1.33 -16.51
CA ARG A 116 4.94 1.42 -17.30
C ARG A 116 4.00 2.47 -16.69
N PRO A 117 3.26 3.25 -17.50
CA PRO A 117 2.24 4.13 -16.97
C PRO A 117 1.28 3.32 -16.10
N ALA A 118 1.13 3.70 -14.83
CA ALA A 118 0.31 2.95 -13.89
C ALA A 118 -1.15 2.86 -14.33
N VAL A 119 -1.62 3.81 -15.16
CA VAL A 119 -2.90 3.75 -15.85
C VAL A 119 -2.72 4.33 -17.27
N THR A 120 -2.87 3.51 -18.31
CA THR A 120 -2.98 3.96 -19.72
C THR A 120 -4.39 4.50 -20.00
N GLU A 121 -4.62 5.19 -21.12
CA GLU A 121 -5.99 5.61 -21.50
C GLU A 121 -6.94 4.43 -21.68
N GLU A 122 -6.47 3.32 -22.25
CA GLU A 122 -7.20 2.04 -22.27
C GLU A 122 -7.42 1.49 -20.86
N GLY A 123 -6.41 1.62 -19.99
CA GLY A 123 -6.48 1.21 -18.59
C GLY A 123 -7.52 2.00 -17.79
N LYS A 124 -7.71 3.31 -18.05
CA LYS A 124 -8.74 4.13 -17.41
C LYS A 124 -10.14 3.60 -17.70
N LYS A 125 -10.40 3.18 -18.94
CA LYS A 125 -11.70 2.61 -19.35
C LYS A 125 -12.01 1.33 -18.57
N ILE A 126 -11.01 0.50 -18.30
CA ILE A 126 -11.13 -0.73 -17.51
C ILE A 126 -11.30 -0.40 -16.03
N LEU A 127 -10.46 0.46 -15.46
CA LEU A 127 -10.41 0.70 -14.02
C LEU A 127 -11.57 1.57 -13.49
N PHE A 128 -12.09 2.49 -14.30
CA PHE A 128 -13.08 3.49 -13.87
C PHE A 128 -14.39 3.44 -14.66
N GLY A 129 -14.41 2.78 -15.82
CA GLY A 129 -15.60 2.67 -16.67
C GLY A 129 -16.38 1.36 -16.50
N GLN A 130 -15.91 0.45 -15.64
CA GLN A 130 -16.57 -0.83 -15.41
C GLN A 130 -17.70 -0.70 -14.39
N THR A 131 -18.83 -1.32 -14.70
CA THR A 131 -19.96 -1.50 -13.79
C THR A 131 -20.36 -2.98 -13.78
N ALA A 132 -21.38 -3.34 -12.99
CA ALA A 132 -21.92 -4.70 -13.00
C ALA A 132 -22.32 -5.16 -14.42
N GLN A 133 -22.75 -4.25 -15.30
CA GLN A 133 -23.08 -4.57 -16.70
C GLN A 133 -21.87 -5.01 -17.53
N SER A 134 -20.66 -4.58 -17.16
CA SER A 134 -19.41 -4.96 -17.83
C SER A 134 -18.99 -6.42 -17.56
N ASN A 135 -19.61 -7.07 -16.57
CA ASN A 135 -19.28 -8.44 -16.15
C ASN A 135 -20.23 -9.50 -16.74
N LEU A 136 -21.15 -9.11 -17.63
CA LEU A 136 -22.00 -10.08 -18.30
C LEU A 136 -21.14 -10.97 -19.23
N PRO A 137 -21.37 -12.30 -19.23
CA PRO A 137 -20.67 -13.19 -20.15
C PRO A 137 -20.94 -12.72 -21.59
N ARG A 138 -19.87 -12.62 -22.38
CA ARG A 138 -19.95 -12.27 -23.80
C ARG A 138 -20.57 -13.40 -24.61
#